data_AF-A0A350YQ64-F1
#
_entry.id   AF-A0A350YQ64-F1
#
_cell.length_a   1.000
_cell.length_b   1.000
_cell.length_c   1.000
_cell.angle_alpha   90.00
_cell.angle_beta   90.00
_cell.angle_gamma   90.00
#
_symmetry.space_group_name_H-M   'P 1'
#
loop_
_entity.id
_entity.type
_entity.pdbx_description
1 polymer ?
#
loop_
_entity_poly.entity_id
_entity_poly.type
_entity_poly.pdbx_seq_one_letter_code
_entity_poly.pdbx_strand_id
1 'polypeptide(L)' 'TNCHKSGLIFLSCGSFERPEGVVNSAASLKEAGINAVSYVSENTRHEFQTWRRSLFELAQLLFL' A
#
# COMPACT_ATOMS: atom_id res chain seq x y z
N THR A 1 14.25 8.97 21.06
CA THR A 1 13.31 9.82 20.32
C THR A 1 12.21 8.95 19.73
N ASN A 2 11.19 8.64 20.53
CA ASN A 2 10.04 7.82 20.12
C ASN A 2 9.13 8.64 19.20
N CYS A 3 9.47 8.71 17.92
CA CYS A 3 8.60 9.25 16.89
C CYS A 3 7.56 8.18 16.54
N HIS A 4 6.35 8.35 17.04
CA HIS A 4 5.10 7.66 16.70
C HIS A 4 5.27 6.42 15.80
N LYS A 5 5.38 5.24 16.42
CA LYS A 5 5.47 3.94 15.74
C LYS A 5 4.20 3.73 14.91
N SER A 6 4.24 4.07 13.62
CA SER A 6 3.16 3.70 12.69
C SER A 6 3.11 2.18 12.64
N GLY A 7 1.96 1.60 13.00
CA GLY A 7 1.80 0.15 13.03
C GLY A 7 1.94 -0.48 11.63
N LEU A 8 1.55 0.26 10.59
CA LEU A 8 1.55 -0.17 9.20
C LEU A 8 1.47 1.05 8.27
N ILE A 9 2.25 1.05 7.18
CA ILE A 9 2.04 1.92 6.01
C ILE A 9 1.48 1.05 4.88
N PHE A 10 0.33 1.41 4.33
CA PHE A 10 -0.28 0.70 3.20
C PHE A 10 -0.36 1.62 1.99
N LEU A 11 0.17 1.18 0.85
CA LEU A 11 0.20 1.92 -0.40
C LEU A 11 -0.54 1.09 -1.47
N SER A 12 -1.37 1.72 -2.30
CA SER A 12 -2.03 0.99 -3.38
C SER A 12 -2.34 1.84 -4.60
N CYS A 13 -2.45 1.19 -5.76
CA CYS A 13 -2.87 1.80 -7.03
C CYS A 13 -3.39 0.73 -8.00
N GLY A 14 -3.95 1.15 -9.13
CA GLY A 14 -4.28 0.28 -10.25
C GLY A 14 -3.05 -0.02 -11.13
N SER A 15 -3.04 -1.18 -11.81
CA SER A 15 -1.91 -1.59 -12.64
C SER A 15 -1.63 -0.67 -13.83
N PHE A 16 -2.61 0.14 -14.25
CA PHE A 16 -2.44 1.14 -15.32
C PHE A 16 -2.00 2.53 -14.83
N GLU A 17 -1.74 2.69 -13.53
CA GLU A 17 -1.38 3.99 -12.90
C GLU A 17 0.13 4.17 -12.67
N ARG A 18 0.99 3.39 -13.34
CA ARG A 18 2.44 3.31 -13.09
C ARG A 18 2.75 2.78 -11.68
N PRO A 19 2.43 1.49 -11.42
CA PRO A 19 2.51 0.90 -10.08
C PRO A 19 3.93 0.81 -9.52
N GLU A 20 4.97 1.00 -10.34
CA GLU A 20 6.37 0.93 -9.93
C GLU A 20 6.68 1.92 -8.80
N GLY A 21 6.08 3.12 -8.83
CA GLY A 21 6.28 4.11 -7.78
C GLY A 21 5.77 3.65 -6.41
N VAL A 22 4.62 2.96 -6.39
CA VAL A 22 4.02 2.39 -5.17
C VAL A 22 4.84 1.20 -4.66
N VAL A 23 5.25 0.31 -5.56
CA VAL A 23 6.05 -0.88 -5.22
C VAL A 23 7.42 -0.49 -4.68
N ASN A 24 8.14 0.40 -5.37
CA ASN A 24 9.47 0.85 -4.96
C ASN A 24 9.43 1.61 -3.63
N SER A 25 8.41 2.45 -3.42
CA SER A 25 8.24 3.17 -2.15
C SER A 25 8.04 2.22 -0.97
N ALA A 26 7.21 1.18 -1.13
CA ALA A 26 7.03 0.17 -0.09
C ALA A 26 8.32 -0.62 0.18
N ALA A 27 9.10 -0.93 -0.87
CA ALA A 27 10.40 -1.60 -0.71
C ALA A 27 11.39 -0.73 0.08
N SER A 28 11.57 0.54 -0.27
CA SER A 28 12.47 1.45 0.44
C SER A 28 12.04 1.69 1.89
N LEU A 29 10.74 1.74 2.18
CA LEU A 29 10.24 1.83 3.55
C LEU A 29 10.58 0.57 4.36
N LYS A 30 10.42 -0.62 3.76
CA LYS A 30 10.84 -1.88 4.41
C LYS A 30 12.34 -1.92 4.68
N GLU A 31 13.17 -1.48 3.74
CA GLU A 31 14.63 -1.38 3.92
C GLU A 31 15.02 -0.44 5.07
N ALA A 32 14.25 0.64 5.27
CA ALA A 32 14.40 1.55 6.40
C ALA A 32 13.87 1.01 7.73
N GLY A 33 13.43 -0.25 7.79
CA GLY A 33 12.89 -0.89 8.99
C GLY A 33 11.45 -0.48 9.33
N ILE A 34 10.72 0.12 8.38
CA ILE A 34 9.32 0.52 8.55
C ILE A 34 8.41 -0.59 8.01
N ASN A 35 7.37 -0.95 8.77
CA ASN A 35 6.37 -1.91 8.31
C ASN A 35 5.51 -1.29 7.20
N ALA A 36 5.81 -1.62 5.94
CA ALA A 36 5.10 -1.12 4.77
C ALA A 36 4.60 -2.26 3.88
N VAL A 37 3.43 -2.10 3.28
CA VAL A 37 2.83 -3.06 2.33
C VAL A 37 2.34 -2.29 1.11
N SER A 38 2.54 -2.84 -0.09
CA SER A 38 1.97 -2.34 -1.34
C SER A 38 0.97 -3.33 -1.92
N TYR A 39 -0.07 -2.80 -2.57
CA TYR A 39 -1.05 -3.57 -3.33
C TYR A 39 -1.29 -2.93 -4.72
N VAL A 40 -1.37 -3.76 -5.75
CA VAL A 40 -1.68 -3.32 -7.11
C VAL A 40 -2.98 -3.98 -7.56
N SER A 41 -4.00 -3.18 -7.85
CA SER A 41 -5.27 -3.65 -8.39
C SER A 41 -5.14 -3.91 -9.89
N GLU A 42 -5.16 -5.18 -10.27
CA GLU A 42 -4.96 -5.59 -11.66
C GLU A 42 -6.11 -5.14 -12.57
N ASN A 43 -5.75 -4.74 -13.80
CA ASN A 43 -6.64 -4.23 -14.85
C ASN A 43 -7.52 -3.04 -14.43
N THR A 44 -6.98 -2.10 -13.65
CA THR A 44 -7.74 -0.91 -13.20
C THR A 44 -6.91 0.36 -13.28
N ARG A 45 -7.61 1.51 -13.33
CA ARG A 45 -7.04 2.88 -13.34
C ARG A 45 -7.42 3.63 -12.06
N HIS A 46 -7.42 4.97 -12.14
CA HIS A 46 -7.90 5.89 -11.12
C HIS A 46 -9.44 5.85 -11.01
N GLU A 47 -9.97 4.72 -10.55
CA GLU A 47 -11.40 4.45 -10.51
C GLU A 47 -11.80 3.73 -9.22
N PHE A 48 -13.10 3.77 -8.90
CA PHE A 48 -13.63 3.22 -7.65
C PHE A 48 -13.34 1.73 -7.45
N GLN A 49 -13.18 0.96 -8.52
CA GLN A 49 -12.87 -0.47 -8.38
C GLN A 49 -11.50 -0.71 -7.74
N THR A 50 -10.50 0.12 -8.07
CA THR A 50 -9.18 0.12 -7.40
C THR A 50 -9.35 0.35 -5.91
N TRP A 51 -10.06 1.42 -5.52
CA TRP A 51 -10.20 1.80 -4.12
C TRP A 51 -11.01 0.78 -3.31
N ARG A 52 -12.02 0.16 -3.90
CA ARG A 52 -12.79 -0.92 -3.26
C ARG A 52 -11.90 -2.13 -2.95
N ARG A 53 -11.07 -2.55 -3.90
CA ARG A 53 -10.12 -3.66 -3.70
C ARG A 53 -9.04 -3.29 -2.69
N SER A 54 -8.48 -2.08 -2.79
CA SER A 54 -7.49 -1.57 -1.84
C SER A 54 -8.01 -1.57 -0.41
N LEU A 55 -9.26 -1.16 -0.18
CA LEU A 55 -9.88 -1.17 1.14
C LEU A 55 -10.04 -2.61 1.67
N PHE A 56 -10.42 -3.56 0.81
CA PHE A 56 -10.55 -4.96 1.18
C PHE A 56 -9.19 -5.58 1.61
N GLU A 57 -8.12 -5.29 0.89
CA GLU A 57 -6.77 -5.75 1.25
C GLU A 57 -6.25 -5.08 2.52
N LEU A 58 -6.45 -3.77 2.67
CA LEU A 58 -6.06 -3.03 3.87
C LEU A 58 -6.79 -3.56 5.11
N ALA A 59 -8.10 -3.79 5.02
CA ALA A 59 -8.92 -4.19 6.15
C ALA A 59 -8.46 -5.50 6.80
N GLN A 60 -7.90 -6.43 6.02
CA GLN A 60 -7.37 -7.70 6.52
C GLN A 60 -6.10 -7.52 7.39
N LEU A 61 -5.41 -6.39 7.27
CA LEU A 61 -4.15 -6.12 7.96
C LEU A 61 -4.32 -5.27 9.22
N LEU A 62 -5.51 -4.69 9.41
CA LEU A 62 -5.79 -3.81 10.54
C LEU A 62 -6.21 -4.64 11.76
N PHE A 63 -5.62 -4.31 12.92
CA PHE A 63 -6.01 -4.83 14.24
C PHE A 63 -5.87 -6.35 14.42
N LEU A 64 -4.99 -6.99 13.64
CA LEU A 64 -4.50 -8.35 13.89
C LEU A 64 -3.54 -8.39 15.10
#